data_AF-A0A3M2ABG6-F1
#
_entry.id   AF-A0A3M2ABG6-F1
#
_cell.length_a   1.000
_cell.length_b   1.000
_cell.length_c   1.000
_cell.angle_alpha   90.00
_cell.angle_beta   90.00
_cell.angle_gamma   90.00
#
_symmetry.space_group_name_H-M   'P 1'
#
loop_
_entity.id
_entity.type
_entity.pdbx_description
1 polymer ?
#
loop_
_entity_poly.entity_id
_entity_poly.type
_entity_poly.pdbx_seq_one_letter_code
_entity_poly.pdbx_strand_id
1 'polypeptide(L)'
;MHLTPKDILDMVGVGLPRKEVVVRGTVKRINSYYKLMENDTGIDIDFGDYDPLEYLNAKVEVEGWLTCYVHPIGGIYPKVKVRNIKVVEEGVQINLREQIRELVSMKQERTLIEDLPEKAFPLKVLVLHGRGAQTHFDFKRGFDKTAGSCREYVSFDFVETGLSDEELASTIESLDGEFDAVFLVRGGGAEHDISRVGGYLSARALVMLGKPFYIAIGHSLDTNLSLLEHVADQSFETPTMAGVALGKAVLRHVKLKEVENLQALLLMERKDKEELLNALNEMQIKLKEAEELRAMLIEERREKERMLREMQEKIAMVVAENKERTKENLKLQKELSRFKTYTLLLGAVVLF
;
A
#
# COMPACT_ATOMS: atom_id res chain seq x y z
N MET A 1 56.90 -56.96 22.29
CA MET A 1 55.62 -56.32 21.95
C MET A 1 55.81 -55.64 20.61
N HIS A 2 55.07 -56.03 19.56
CA HIS A 2 55.12 -55.33 18.28
C HIS A 2 54.02 -54.27 18.31
N LEU A 3 54.44 -53.00 18.32
CA LEU A 3 53.54 -51.86 18.27
C LEU A 3 53.57 -51.32 16.84
N THR A 4 52.40 -51.09 16.26
CA THR A 4 52.28 -50.35 15.01
C THR A 4 52.59 -48.87 15.25
N PRO A 5 52.95 -48.09 14.21
CA PRO A 5 53.06 -46.64 14.33
C PRO A 5 51.80 -45.99 14.90
N LYS A 6 50.62 -46.55 14.63
CA LYS A 6 49.36 -46.14 15.24
C LYS A 6 49.33 -46.40 16.75
N ASP A 7 49.74 -47.59 17.21
CA ASP A 7 49.80 -47.91 18.64
C ASP A 7 50.77 -46.99 19.40
N ILE A 8 51.89 -46.60 18.78
CA ILE A 8 52.84 -45.64 19.36
C ILE A 8 52.23 -44.24 19.44
N LEU A 9 51.54 -43.78 18.38
CA LEU A 9 50.86 -42.49 18.38
C LEU A 9 49.70 -42.42 19.39
N ASP A 10 48.94 -43.50 19.51
CA ASP A 10 47.87 -43.64 20.49
C ASP A 10 48.45 -43.63 21.93
N MET A 11 49.58 -44.30 22.17
CA MET A 11 50.29 -44.24 23.45
C MET A 11 50.79 -42.83 23.81
N VAL A 12 51.29 -42.06 22.84
CA VAL A 12 51.75 -40.68 23.09
C VAL A 12 50.57 -39.71 23.25
N GLY A 13 49.44 -39.95 22.59
CA GLY A 13 48.19 -39.21 22.81
C GLY A 13 47.60 -39.37 24.22
N VAL A 14 47.94 -40.45 24.91
CA VAL A 14 47.57 -40.69 26.33
C VAL A 14 48.55 -40.02 27.31
N GLY A 15 49.69 -39.49 26.82
CA GLY A 15 50.91 -39.26 27.58
C GLY A 15 51.31 -37.81 27.91
N LEU A 16 50.37 -36.88 28.08
CA LEU A 16 50.60 -35.70 28.92
C LEU A 16 49.83 -35.88 30.23
N PRO A 17 50.43 -35.68 31.42
CA PRO A 17 49.65 -35.63 32.64
C PRO A 17 48.57 -34.57 32.46
N ARG A 18 47.30 -34.91 32.76
CA ARG A 18 46.20 -33.94 32.81
C ARG A 18 46.56 -32.87 33.82
N LYS A 19 47.23 -31.83 33.35
CA LYS A 19 47.66 -30.71 34.18
C LYS A 19 46.54 -29.70 34.16
N GLU A 20 46.03 -29.35 35.33
CA GLU A 20 45.11 -28.24 35.43
C GLU A 20 45.85 -26.95 35.08
N VAL A 21 45.23 -26.16 34.20
CA VAL A 21 45.75 -24.91 33.70
C VAL A 21 44.66 -23.85 33.72
N VAL A 22 45.07 -22.61 33.94
CA VAL A 22 44.25 -21.43 33.71
C VAL A 22 44.93 -20.61 32.62
N VAL A 23 44.26 -20.42 31.50
CA VAL A 23 44.82 -19.76 30.32
C VAL A 23 43.88 -18.64 29.89
N ARG A 24 44.45 -17.48 29.55
CA ARG A 24 43.70 -16.36 29.00
C ARG A 24 44.06 -16.17 27.53
N GLY A 25 43.07 -15.74 26.75
CA GLY A 25 43.31 -15.34 25.37
C GLY A 25 42.01 -15.06 24.63
N THR A 26 42.12 -14.67 23.37
CA THR A 26 40.99 -14.40 22.50
C THR A 26 40.61 -15.63 21.72
N VAL A 27 39.36 -16.06 21.78
CA VAL A 27 38.89 -17.20 20.98
C VAL A 27 38.85 -16.80 19.50
N LYS A 28 39.53 -17.55 18.65
CA LYS A 28 39.50 -17.39 17.19
C LYS A 28 39.22 -18.74 16.53
N ARG A 29 38.60 -18.71 15.36
CA ARG A 29 38.47 -19.88 14.49
C ARG A 29 39.51 -19.80 13.38
N ILE A 30 40.45 -20.74 13.36
CA ILE A 30 41.58 -20.79 12.41
C ILE A 30 41.67 -22.20 11.85
N ASN A 31 41.64 -22.34 10.52
CA ASN A 31 41.74 -23.63 9.82
C ASN A 31 40.80 -24.71 10.38
N SER A 32 39.53 -24.33 10.59
CA SER A 32 38.46 -25.18 11.16
C SER A 32 38.57 -25.55 12.65
N TYR A 33 39.67 -25.19 13.33
CA TYR A 33 39.81 -25.38 14.78
C TYR A 33 39.55 -24.07 15.53
N TYR A 34 39.01 -24.19 16.73
CA TYR A 34 38.98 -23.07 17.66
C TYR A 34 40.30 -23.02 18.43
N LYS A 35 40.86 -21.82 18.52
CA LYS A 35 42.12 -21.53 19.20
C LYS A 35 41.91 -20.42 20.21
N LEU A 36 42.59 -20.55 21.34
CA LEU A 36 42.80 -19.45 22.28
C LEU A 36 44.10 -18.74 21.88
N MET A 37 43.99 -17.49 21.45
CA MET A 37 45.08 -16.70 20.86
C MET A 37 45.57 -15.62 21.83
N GLU A 38 46.88 -15.42 21.90
CA GLU A 38 47.53 -14.26 22.48
C GLU A 38 48.63 -13.80 21.52
N ASN A 39 48.47 -12.61 20.93
CA ASN A 39 49.31 -12.14 19.82
C ASN A 39 49.38 -13.19 18.68
N ASP A 40 50.59 -13.56 18.25
CA ASP A 40 50.82 -14.55 17.19
C ASP A 40 50.85 -16.01 17.69
N THR A 41 50.64 -16.23 19.00
CA THR A 41 50.69 -17.57 19.61
C THR A 41 49.28 -18.06 19.90
N GLY A 42 49.01 -19.33 19.58
CA GLY A 42 47.69 -19.92 19.78
C GLY A 42 47.75 -21.38 20.23
N ILE A 43 46.82 -21.76 21.10
CA ILE A 43 46.61 -23.15 21.52
C ILE A 43 45.21 -23.60 21.14
N ASP A 44 45.04 -24.86 20.72
CA ASP A 44 43.73 -25.39 20.39
C ASP A 44 42.87 -25.49 21.66
N ILE A 45 41.58 -25.22 21.53
CA ILE A 45 40.61 -25.30 22.63
C ILE A 45 39.54 -26.34 22.32
N ASP A 46 39.24 -27.19 23.30
CA ASP A 46 38.10 -28.10 23.29
C ASP A 46 37.02 -27.56 24.22
N PHE A 47 35.91 -27.08 23.64
CA PHE A 47 34.83 -26.50 24.42
C PHE A 47 34.01 -27.54 25.19
N GLY A 48 34.14 -28.84 24.90
CA GLY A 48 33.29 -29.85 25.53
C GLY A 48 31.81 -29.56 25.29
N ASP A 49 31.07 -29.29 26.37
CA ASP A 49 29.63 -29.01 26.34
C ASP A 49 29.29 -27.52 26.10
N TYR A 50 30.27 -26.62 26.11
CA TYR A 50 30.06 -25.20 25.83
C TYR A 50 29.91 -24.97 24.31
N ASP A 51 29.05 -24.03 23.91
CA ASP A 51 28.96 -23.61 22.50
C ASP A 51 30.14 -22.68 22.15
N PRO A 52 31.09 -23.10 21.28
CA PRO A 52 32.23 -22.26 20.90
C PRO A 52 31.84 -20.94 20.23
N LEU A 53 30.63 -20.86 19.64
CA LEU A 53 30.15 -19.64 18.99
C LEU A 53 29.84 -18.52 19.99
N GLU A 54 29.46 -18.85 21.22
CA GLU A 54 29.20 -17.84 22.26
C GLU A 54 30.46 -17.05 22.62
N TYR A 55 31.63 -17.68 22.52
CA TYR A 55 32.89 -17.09 22.96
C TYR A 55 33.73 -16.53 21.81
N LEU A 56 33.26 -16.65 20.56
CA LEU A 56 34.03 -16.30 19.38
C LEU A 56 34.42 -14.81 19.37
N ASN A 57 35.72 -14.55 19.22
CA ASN A 57 36.37 -13.23 19.35
C ASN A 57 36.35 -12.61 20.75
N ALA A 58 35.77 -13.27 21.76
CA ALA A 58 35.84 -12.81 23.14
C ALA A 58 37.20 -13.13 23.75
N LYS A 59 37.68 -12.26 24.65
CA LYS A 59 38.79 -12.57 25.53
C LYS A 59 38.24 -13.34 26.71
N VAL A 60 38.73 -14.55 26.90
CA VAL A 60 38.21 -15.48 27.92
C VAL A 60 39.34 -15.93 28.82
N GLU A 61 38.98 -16.26 30.06
CA GLU A 61 39.78 -17.04 30.98
C GLU A 61 39.21 -18.46 31.00
N VAL A 62 40.04 -19.43 30.65
CA VAL A 62 39.68 -20.84 30.55
C VAL A 62 40.40 -21.60 31.64
N GLU A 63 39.64 -22.21 32.54
CA GLU A 63 40.15 -23.23 33.44
C GLU A 63 39.90 -24.61 32.81
N GLY A 64 40.92 -25.44 32.72
CA GLY A 64 40.79 -26.72 32.06
C GLY A 64 41.98 -27.63 32.24
N TRP A 65 41.99 -28.70 31.45
CA TRP A 65 43.09 -29.66 31.42
C TRP A 65 43.90 -29.46 30.16
N LEU A 66 45.22 -29.31 30.33
CA LEU A 66 46.14 -29.39 29.21
C LEU A 66 46.24 -30.85 28.75
N THR A 67 45.92 -31.07 27.49
CA THR A 67 45.94 -32.36 26.80
C THR A 67 46.69 -32.23 25.47
N CYS A 68 46.83 -33.32 24.74
CA CYS A 68 47.30 -33.31 23.36
C CYS A 68 46.43 -34.20 22.47
N TYR A 69 46.49 -33.98 21.17
CA TYR A 69 45.92 -34.88 20.18
C TYR A 69 46.90 -35.09 19.02
N VAL A 70 46.75 -36.21 18.33
CA VAL A 70 47.52 -36.52 17.13
C VAL A 70 46.77 -35.98 15.92
N HIS A 71 47.39 -35.08 15.16
CA HIS A 71 46.76 -34.50 13.98
C HIS A 71 46.83 -35.47 12.79
N PRO A 72 45.82 -35.51 11.87
CA PRO A 72 45.78 -36.47 10.76
C PRO A 72 46.98 -36.47 9.80
N ILE A 73 47.67 -35.33 9.65
CA ILE A 73 48.91 -35.22 8.84
C ILE A 73 50.20 -35.53 9.62
N GLY A 74 50.07 -36.09 10.83
CA GLY A 74 51.17 -36.35 11.75
C GLY A 74 51.47 -35.18 12.69
N GLY A 75 52.11 -35.49 13.81
CA GLY A 75 52.44 -34.53 14.88
C GLY A 75 51.49 -34.57 16.07
N ILE A 76 51.99 -34.15 17.24
CA ILE A 76 51.25 -34.09 18.50
C ILE A 76 51.07 -32.61 18.85
N TYR A 77 49.83 -32.17 18.99
CA TYR A 77 49.48 -30.77 19.22
C TYR A 77 48.85 -30.59 20.59
N PRO A 78 49.24 -29.56 21.37
CA PRO A 78 48.64 -29.28 22.66
C PRO A 78 47.24 -28.70 22.47
N LYS A 79 46.32 -29.07 23.38
CA LYS A 79 44.93 -28.62 23.41
C LYS A 79 44.48 -28.42 24.85
N VAL A 80 43.74 -27.35 25.13
CA VAL A 80 43.10 -27.13 26.43
C VAL A 80 41.67 -27.65 26.37
N LYS A 81 41.34 -28.64 27.19
CA LYS A 81 39.94 -29.08 27.38
C LYS A 81 39.28 -28.27 28.47
N VAL A 82 38.24 -27.52 28.09
CA VAL A 82 37.52 -26.60 28.98
C VAL A 82 36.83 -27.37 30.10
N ARG A 83 37.02 -26.91 31.33
CA ARG A 83 36.22 -27.29 32.52
C ARG A 83 35.30 -26.14 32.90
N ASN A 84 35.82 -24.92 32.87
CA ASN A 84 35.10 -23.69 33.12
C ASN A 84 35.64 -22.58 32.22
N ILE A 85 34.78 -21.68 31.78
CA ILE A 85 35.13 -20.55 30.92
C ILE A 85 34.44 -19.28 31.43
N LYS A 86 35.20 -18.20 31.51
CA LYS A 86 34.71 -16.88 31.93
C LYS A 86 35.09 -15.84 30.90
N VAL A 87 34.12 -15.05 30.45
CA VAL A 87 34.37 -13.90 29.58
C VAL A 87 35.05 -12.80 30.41
N VAL A 88 36.23 -12.37 29.97
CA VAL A 88 37.01 -11.27 30.56
C VAL A 88 36.77 -9.99 29.79
N GLU A 89 36.60 -10.10 28.48
CA GLU A 89 36.26 -9.00 27.57
C GLU A 89 35.35 -9.58 26.47
N GLU A 90 34.19 -8.97 26.25
CA GLU A 90 33.23 -9.50 25.29
C GLU A 90 33.78 -9.46 23.87
N GLY A 91 33.44 -10.48 23.10
CA GLY A 91 33.78 -10.54 21.69
C GLY A 91 32.85 -9.65 20.87
N VAL A 92 33.35 -9.16 19.74
CA VAL A 92 32.59 -8.36 18.78
C VAL A 92 31.23 -8.99 18.43
N GLN A 93 31.10 -10.33 18.43
CA GLN A 93 29.85 -11.03 18.11
C GLN A 93 28.77 -10.98 19.21
N ILE A 94 29.15 -11.01 20.50
CA ILE A 94 28.17 -10.87 21.60
C ILE A 94 27.59 -9.46 21.57
N ASN A 95 28.48 -8.46 21.45
CA ASN A 95 28.11 -7.06 21.34
C ASN A 95 27.17 -6.79 20.15
N LEU A 96 27.46 -7.38 18.98
CA LEU A 96 26.62 -7.26 17.78
C LEU A 96 25.17 -7.75 18.00
N ARG A 97 24.98 -8.88 18.71
CA ARG A 97 23.64 -9.41 18.98
C ARG A 97 22.83 -8.49 19.90
N GLU A 98 23.46 -7.90 20.90
CA GLU A 98 22.82 -6.94 21.79
C GLU A 98 22.46 -5.65 21.05
N GLN A 99 23.39 -5.13 20.23
CA GLN A 99 23.15 -3.99 19.36
C GLN A 99 21.97 -4.20 18.41
N ILE A 100 21.90 -5.36 17.74
CA ILE A 100 20.76 -5.71 16.88
C ILE A 100 19.45 -5.70 17.69
N ARG A 101 19.45 -6.33 18.87
CA ARG A 101 18.25 -6.40 19.72
C ARG A 101 17.78 -5.01 20.13
N GLU A 102 18.70 -4.15 20.56
CA GLU A 102 18.40 -2.77 20.92
C GLU A 102 17.80 -2.00 19.73
N LEU A 103 18.47 -2.01 18.58
CA LEU A 103 18.03 -1.28 17.39
C LEU A 103 16.68 -1.77 16.86
N VAL A 104 16.47 -3.09 16.83
CA VAL A 104 15.20 -3.68 16.40
C VAL A 104 14.07 -3.33 17.38
N SER A 105 14.36 -3.22 18.68
CA SER A 105 13.35 -2.80 19.67
C SER A 105 12.93 -1.33 19.54
N MET A 106 13.81 -0.48 18.99
CA MET A 106 13.54 0.93 18.72
C MET A 106 12.83 1.16 17.39
N LYS A 107 12.94 0.21 16.43
CA LYS A 107 12.35 0.34 15.11
C LYS A 107 10.82 0.12 15.15
N GLN A 108 10.08 0.93 14.39
CA GLN A 108 8.64 0.74 14.15
C GLN A 108 8.36 -0.43 13.17
N GLU A 109 7.11 -0.55 12.72
CA GLU A 109 6.72 -1.51 11.68
C GLU A 109 7.49 -1.29 10.37
N ARG A 110 7.88 -2.41 9.75
CA ARG A 110 8.55 -2.38 8.46
C ARG A 110 7.59 -1.94 7.35
N THR A 111 8.09 -1.13 6.42
CA THR A 111 7.36 -0.67 5.24
C THR A 111 7.92 -1.36 4.00
N LEU A 112 7.16 -2.26 3.40
CA LEU A 112 7.56 -2.84 2.12
C LEU A 112 7.57 -1.75 1.04
N ILE A 113 8.49 -1.86 0.08
CA ILE A 113 8.64 -0.86 -0.98
C ILE A 113 7.36 -0.73 -1.82
N GLU A 114 6.58 -1.81 -1.93
CA GLU A 114 5.28 -1.84 -2.61
C GLU A 114 4.24 -0.93 -1.93
N ASP A 115 4.31 -0.79 -0.61
CA ASP A 115 3.36 -0.03 0.21
C ASP A 115 3.80 1.43 0.40
N LEU A 116 5.05 1.76 0.07
CA LEU A 116 5.61 3.09 0.25
C LEU A 116 4.77 4.20 -0.41
N PRO A 117 4.29 4.06 -1.66
CA PRO A 117 3.42 5.06 -2.29
C PRO A 117 2.05 5.25 -1.61
N GLU A 118 1.59 4.28 -0.79
CA GLU A 118 0.34 4.42 -0.04
C GLU A 118 0.52 5.31 1.21
N LYS A 119 1.74 5.35 1.76
CA LYS A 119 2.05 6.16 2.95
C LYS A 119 2.27 7.63 2.62
N ALA A 120 2.86 7.93 1.46
CA ALA A 120 3.11 9.29 1.01
C ALA A 120 3.10 9.35 -0.53
N PHE A 121 2.44 10.36 -1.11
CA PHE A 121 2.41 10.57 -2.56
C PHE A 121 2.08 12.04 -2.89
N PRO A 122 2.83 12.75 -3.75
CA PRO A 122 4.07 12.32 -4.42
C PRO A 122 5.21 12.02 -3.42
N LEU A 123 6.13 11.14 -3.79
CA LEU A 123 7.20 10.67 -2.92
C LEU A 123 8.45 11.56 -3.01
N LYS A 124 8.98 11.94 -1.85
CA LYS A 124 10.31 12.55 -1.72
C LYS A 124 11.30 11.51 -1.22
N VAL A 125 12.23 11.08 -2.06
CA VAL A 125 13.15 9.99 -1.76
C VAL A 125 14.57 10.51 -1.61
N LEU A 126 15.16 10.28 -0.45
CA LEU A 126 16.57 10.54 -0.22
C LEU A 126 17.39 9.31 -0.61
N VAL A 127 18.47 9.52 -1.37
CA VAL A 127 19.40 8.46 -1.77
C VAL A 127 20.81 8.81 -1.30
N LEU A 128 21.27 8.11 -0.27
CA LEU A 128 22.63 8.16 0.23
C LEU A 128 23.52 7.25 -0.62
N HIS A 129 24.65 7.76 -1.09
CA HIS A 129 25.62 6.97 -1.84
C HIS A 129 27.06 7.28 -1.45
N GLY A 130 27.95 6.30 -1.64
CA GLY A 130 29.37 6.45 -1.35
C GLY A 130 30.07 7.49 -2.24
N ARG A 131 31.15 8.09 -1.72
CA ARG A 131 32.01 9.04 -2.47
C ARG A 131 32.57 8.43 -3.75
N GLY A 132 32.45 9.15 -4.87
CA GLY A 132 32.96 8.74 -6.18
C GLY A 132 32.18 7.59 -6.84
N ALA A 133 31.07 7.15 -6.25
CA ALA A 133 30.25 6.06 -6.79
C ALA A 133 29.24 6.55 -7.83
N GLN A 134 29.15 5.86 -8.96
CA GLN A 134 28.11 6.11 -9.99
C GLN A 134 26.77 5.42 -9.67
N THR A 135 26.59 4.96 -8.44
CA THR A 135 25.52 4.04 -8.03
C THR A 135 24.15 4.69 -7.96
N HIS A 136 24.13 6.00 -7.68
CA HIS A 136 22.92 6.80 -7.78
C HIS A 136 22.39 6.87 -9.21
N PHE A 137 23.27 6.86 -10.23
CA PHE A 137 22.83 6.79 -11.64
C PHE A 137 22.21 5.44 -11.98
N ASP A 138 22.76 4.34 -11.46
CA ASP A 138 22.21 2.99 -11.66
C ASP A 138 20.83 2.84 -11.01
N PHE A 139 20.69 3.30 -9.78
CA PHE A 139 19.42 3.39 -9.07
C PHE A 139 18.39 4.21 -9.86
N LYS A 140 18.77 5.44 -10.25
CA LYS A 140 17.88 6.35 -10.99
C LYS A 140 17.49 5.79 -12.36
N ARG A 141 18.41 5.12 -13.06
CA ARG A 141 18.15 4.47 -14.35
C ARG A 141 17.17 3.30 -14.20
N GLY A 142 17.33 2.48 -13.16
CA GLY A 142 16.41 1.40 -12.83
C GLY A 142 15.00 1.91 -12.57
N PHE A 143 14.90 3.00 -11.80
CA PHE A 143 13.66 3.71 -11.54
C PHE A 143 13.03 4.27 -12.82
N ASP A 144 13.75 5.11 -13.57
CA ASP A 144 13.21 5.80 -14.75
C ASP A 144 12.70 4.85 -15.82
N LYS A 145 13.45 3.77 -16.08
CA LYS A 145 13.07 2.74 -17.05
C LYS A 145 11.75 2.08 -16.67
N THR A 146 11.48 1.95 -15.38
CA THR A 146 10.34 1.18 -14.86
C THR A 146 9.13 2.06 -14.58
N ALA A 147 9.33 3.23 -13.98
CA ALA A 147 8.27 4.19 -13.67
C ALA A 147 7.68 4.83 -14.93
N GLY A 148 8.47 4.97 -16.01
CA GLY A 148 8.00 5.54 -17.26
C GLY A 148 7.48 6.96 -17.08
N SER A 149 6.23 7.22 -17.49
CA SER A 149 5.58 8.52 -17.29
C SER A 149 5.32 8.84 -15.82
N CYS A 150 5.18 7.84 -14.94
CA CYS A 150 4.91 8.04 -13.51
C CYS A 150 6.11 8.54 -12.71
N ARG A 151 7.26 8.80 -13.36
CA ARG A 151 8.46 9.34 -12.71
C ARG A 151 8.27 10.73 -12.09
N GLU A 152 7.29 11.49 -12.58
CA GLU A 152 6.97 12.84 -12.08
C GLU A 152 6.41 12.85 -10.66
N TYR A 153 5.91 11.71 -10.18
CA TYR A 153 5.39 11.55 -8.82
C TYR A 153 6.47 11.23 -7.78
N VAL A 154 7.75 11.26 -8.18
CA VAL A 154 8.87 11.03 -7.27
C VAL A 154 9.94 12.10 -7.50
N SER A 155 10.32 12.79 -6.43
CA SER A 155 11.50 13.65 -6.39
C SER A 155 12.64 12.94 -5.64
N PHE A 156 13.86 13.09 -6.15
CA PHE A 156 15.04 12.49 -5.53
C PHE A 156 16.00 13.57 -5.05
N ASP A 157 16.45 13.42 -3.82
CA ASP A 157 17.62 14.12 -3.29
C ASP A 157 18.76 13.11 -3.17
N PHE A 158 19.87 13.38 -3.86
CA PHE A 158 21.06 12.54 -3.83
C PHE A 158 22.12 13.16 -2.94
N VAL A 159 22.55 12.42 -1.91
CA VAL A 159 23.56 12.88 -0.97
C VAL A 159 24.74 11.92 -0.99
N GLU A 160 25.91 12.47 -1.33
CA GLU A 160 27.17 11.78 -1.31
C GLU A 160 27.75 11.78 0.12
N THR A 161 28.13 10.61 0.63
CA THR A 161 28.67 10.46 1.98
C THR A 161 29.81 9.46 2.06
N GLY A 162 30.63 9.58 3.10
CA GLY A 162 31.47 8.48 3.54
C GLY A 162 30.64 7.30 4.02
N LEU A 163 31.10 6.08 3.78
CA LEU A 163 30.41 4.84 4.17
C LEU A 163 30.92 4.29 5.52
N SER A 164 31.84 4.98 6.19
CA SER A 164 32.22 4.66 7.58
C SER A 164 31.04 4.91 8.53
N ASP A 165 31.04 4.26 9.71
CA ASP A 165 29.94 4.37 10.67
C ASP A 165 29.72 5.81 11.14
N GLU A 166 30.81 6.51 11.47
CA GLU A 166 30.78 7.88 11.98
C GLU A 166 30.38 8.90 10.90
N GLU A 167 30.94 8.81 9.69
CA GLU A 167 30.59 9.75 8.61
C GLU A 167 29.15 9.54 8.15
N LEU A 168 28.70 8.28 8.01
CA LEU A 168 27.33 7.98 7.62
C LEU A 168 26.34 8.47 8.68
N ALA A 169 26.61 8.21 9.96
CA ALA A 169 25.77 8.70 11.06
C ALA A 169 25.70 10.23 11.08
N SER A 170 26.84 10.92 10.98
CA SER A 170 26.88 12.38 10.95
C SER A 170 26.11 12.94 9.76
N THR A 171 26.21 12.32 8.57
CA THR A 171 25.41 12.73 7.41
C THR A 171 23.93 12.58 7.72
N ILE A 172 23.49 11.41 8.22
CA ILE A 172 22.09 11.13 8.54
C ILE A 172 21.53 12.13 9.57
N GLU A 173 22.30 12.42 10.62
CA GLU A 173 21.91 13.36 11.67
C GLU A 173 21.86 14.82 11.18
N SER A 174 22.63 15.15 10.14
CA SER A 174 22.62 16.48 9.51
C SER A 174 21.56 16.66 8.41
N LEU A 175 20.78 15.62 8.12
CA LEU A 175 19.75 15.69 7.08
C LEU A 175 18.62 16.64 7.51
N ASP A 176 18.67 17.86 7.00
CA ASP A 176 17.59 18.83 7.09
C ASP A 176 16.68 18.65 5.86
N GLY A 177 15.45 18.19 6.07
CA GLY A 177 14.47 18.08 4.99
C GLY A 177 13.29 17.17 5.29
N GLU A 178 12.22 17.35 4.52
CA GLU A 178 11.09 16.42 4.49
C GLU A 178 11.29 15.41 3.37
N PHE A 179 11.74 14.21 3.72
CA PHE A 179 11.72 13.03 2.84
C PHE A 179 10.86 11.93 3.44
N ASP A 180 10.34 11.07 2.56
CA ASP A 180 9.41 10.00 2.89
C ASP A 180 10.11 8.64 3.02
N ALA A 181 11.26 8.48 2.38
CA ALA A 181 12.08 7.27 2.46
C ALA A 181 13.57 7.58 2.23
N VAL A 182 14.42 6.71 2.78
CA VAL A 182 15.88 6.76 2.61
C VAL A 182 16.36 5.48 1.94
N PHE A 183 17.20 5.62 0.93
CA PHE A 183 17.92 4.52 0.29
C PHE A 183 19.42 4.70 0.53
N LEU A 184 20.11 3.65 1.00
CA LEU A 184 21.57 3.60 1.01
C LEU A 184 22.04 2.67 -0.11
N VAL A 185 22.72 3.23 -1.11
CA VAL A 185 23.11 2.52 -2.32
C VAL A 185 24.63 2.49 -2.50
N ARG A 186 25.16 1.30 -2.82
CA ARG A 186 26.58 1.08 -3.13
C ARG A 186 26.70 0.11 -4.30
N GLY A 187 27.74 0.28 -5.10
CA GLY A 187 28.01 -0.54 -6.27
C GLY A 187 28.99 -1.64 -5.96
N GLY A 188 29.06 -2.63 -6.84
CA GLY A 188 30.09 -3.66 -6.81
C GLY A 188 31.43 -3.10 -7.30
N GLY A 189 32.15 -2.40 -6.43
CA GLY A 189 33.59 -2.19 -6.59
C GLY A 189 34.36 -3.49 -6.27
N ALA A 190 35.64 -3.57 -6.67
CA ALA A 190 36.49 -4.74 -6.45
C ALA A 190 36.38 -5.27 -5.00
N GLU A 191 36.42 -6.60 -4.85
CA GLU A 191 36.28 -7.34 -3.58
C GLU A 191 37.16 -6.82 -2.41
N HIS A 192 38.18 -6.03 -2.73
CA HIS A 192 39.18 -5.50 -1.79
C HIS A 192 38.79 -4.21 -1.07
N ASP A 193 37.70 -3.52 -1.43
CA ASP A 193 37.25 -2.28 -0.76
C ASP A 193 36.00 -2.49 0.10
N ILE A 194 35.59 -3.74 0.32
CA ILE A 194 34.32 -4.10 0.96
C ILE A 194 34.28 -3.74 2.45
N SER A 195 35.44 -3.57 3.09
CA SER A 195 35.52 -3.53 4.55
C SER A 195 34.84 -2.28 5.14
N ARG A 196 33.67 -2.49 5.77
CA ARG A 196 32.95 -1.57 6.68
C ARG A 196 32.08 -0.51 5.99
N VAL A 197 30.87 -0.92 5.61
CA VAL A 197 29.75 0.01 5.39
C VAL A 197 28.92 0.11 6.66
N GLY A 198 28.92 1.30 7.25
CA GLY A 198 28.18 1.60 8.48
C GLY A 198 28.57 0.74 9.68
N GLY A 199 27.67 0.77 10.66
CA GLY A 199 27.84 0.16 11.97
C GLY A 199 26.71 0.57 12.90
N TYR A 200 26.97 0.59 14.20
CA TYR A 200 25.94 0.86 15.20
C TYR A 200 25.46 2.31 15.18
N LEU A 201 26.35 3.29 15.00
CA LEU A 201 26.00 4.71 15.03
C LEU A 201 25.06 5.08 13.87
N SER A 202 25.41 4.65 12.67
CA SER A 202 24.62 4.87 11.46
C SER A 202 23.29 4.11 11.49
N ALA A 203 23.28 2.86 11.97
CA ALA A 203 22.04 2.11 12.15
C ALA A 203 21.12 2.78 13.17
N ARG A 204 21.68 3.28 14.28
CA ARG A 204 20.92 4.04 15.29
C ARG A 204 20.36 5.34 14.71
N ALA A 205 21.17 6.10 13.97
CA ALA A 205 20.72 7.33 13.33
C ALA A 205 19.54 7.07 12.37
N LEU A 206 19.59 6.00 11.58
CA LEU A 206 18.49 5.59 10.68
C LEU A 206 17.22 5.19 11.44
N VAL A 207 17.35 4.45 12.55
CA VAL A 207 16.19 4.08 13.38
C VAL A 207 15.56 5.32 14.02
N MET A 208 16.38 6.22 14.55
CA MET A 208 15.93 7.48 15.16
C MET A 208 15.29 8.44 14.15
N LEU A 209 15.75 8.41 12.90
CA LEU A 209 15.16 9.16 11.80
C LEU A 209 13.70 8.77 11.53
N GLY A 210 13.32 7.52 11.83
CA GLY A 210 11.93 7.06 11.80
C GLY A 210 11.31 7.00 10.39
N LYS A 211 12.12 7.05 9.33
CA LYS A 211 11.69 6.94 7.94
C LYS A 211 11.92 5.53 7.40
N PRO A 212 11.06 5.02 6.51
CA PRO A 212 11.34 3.80 5.74
C PRO A 212 12.74 3.83 5.15
N PHE A 213 13.52 2.79 5.43
CA PHE A 213 14.92 2.70 5.06
C PHE A 213 15.20 1.44 4.25
N TYR A 214 15.82 1.61 3.08
CA TYR A 214 16.13 0.54 2.15
C TYR A 214 17.62 0.52 1.85
N ILE A 215 18.18 -0.67 1.66
CA ILE A 215 19.59 -0.83 1.32
C ILE A 215 19.78 -1.55 0.00
N ALA A 216 20.78 -1.12 -0.76
CA ALA A 216 21.17 -1.74 -2.01
C ALA A 216 22.69 -1.69 -2.16
N ILE A 217 23.37 -2.44 -1.30
CA ILE A 217 24.84 -2.38 -1.13
C ILE A 217 25.55 -3.61 -1.73
N GLY A 218 24.79 -4.67 -2.06
CA GLY A 218 25.32 -5.97 -2.50
C GLY A 218 25.62 -6.91 -1.33
N HIS A 219 25.61 -8.22 -1.59
CA HIS A 219 25.93 -9.23 -0.58
C HIS A 219 27.44 -9.28 -0.34
N SER A 220 27.87 -9.08 0.91
CA SER A 220 29.21 -9.47 1.32
C SER A 220 29.20 -9.97 2.76
N LEU A 221 30.12 -10.88 3.05
CA LEU A 221 30.31 -11.62 4.30
C LEU A 221 30.70 -10.73 5.51
N ASP A 222 30.36 -9.43 5.50
CA ASP A 222 30.72 -8.44 6.51
C ASP A 222 29.71 -8.41 7.65
N THR A 223 30.20 -8.58 8.88
CA THR A 223 29.38 -8.53 10.11
C THR A 223 28.77 -7.16 10.37
N ASN A 224 29.30 -6.06 9.81
CA ASN A 224 28.75 -4.72 10.02
C ASN A 224 27.60 -4.40 9.06
N LEU A 225 27.66 -4.93 7.83
CA LEU A 225 26.54 -4.88 6.90
C LEU A 225 25.29 -5.55 7.51
N SER A 226 25.51 -6.59 8.32
CA SER A 226 24.45 -7.26 9.08
C SER A 226 23.64 -6.30 9.95
N LEU A 227 24.23 -5.27 10.59
CA LEU A 227 23.48 -4.31 11.40
C LEU A 227 22.49 -3.50 10.57
N LEU A 228 22.98 -2.90 9.47
CA LEU A 228 22.16 -2.10 8.56
C LEU A 228 21.08 -2.96 7.90
N GLU A 229 21.38 -4.21 7.54
CA GLU A 229 20.41 -5.18 7.02
C GLU A 229 19.31 -5.53 8.03
N HIS A 230 19.64 -5.65 9.31
CA HIS A 230 18.65 -5.93 10.36
C HIS A 230 17.70 -4.76 10.59
N VAL A 231 18.19 -3.52 10.48
CA VAL A 231 17.38 -2.30 10.62
C VAL A 231 16.79 -1.80 9.31
N ALA A 232 17.10 -2.40 8.16
CA ALA A 232 16.45 -2.07 6.89
C ALA A 232 15.01 -2.60 6.85
N ASP A 233 14.14 -1.90 6.13
CA ASP A 233 12.80 -2.35 5.80
C ASP A 233 12.88 -3.47 4.77
N GLN A 234 13.68 -3.27 3.72
CA GLN A 234 14.06 -4.29 2.75
C GLN A 234 15.49 -4.08 2.24
N SER A 235 16.12 -5.17 1.81
CA SER A 235 17.44 -5.20 1.20
C SER A 235 17.33 -5.63 -0.27
N PHE A 236 18.14 -5.03 -1.13
CA PHE A 236 18.22 -5.32 -2.54
C PHE A 236 19.66 -5.67 -2.92
N GLU A 237 19.81 -6.63 -3.84
CA GLU A 237 21.13 -7.08 -4.27
C GLU A 237 21.94 -5.97 -4.96
N THR A 238 21.27 -5.05 -5.66
CA THR A 238 21.94 -3.99 -6.44
C THR A 238 21.15 -2.68 -6.42
N PRO A 239 21.82 -1.53 -6.58
CA PRO A 239 21.16 -0.23 -6.73
C PRO A 239 20.10 -0.23 -7.84
N THR A 240 20.39 -0.88 -8.96
CA THR A 240 19.46 -1.03 -10.08
C THR A 240 18.18 -1.75 -9.68
N MET A 241 18.28 -2.85 -8.91
CA MET A 241 17.11 -3.60 -8.45
C MET A 241 16.25 -2.79 -7.49
N ALA A 242 16.87 -2.04 -6.58
CA ALA A 242 16.13 -1.13 -5.69
C ALA A 242 15.36 -0.05 -6.48
N GLY A 243 16.02 0.56 -7.47
CA GLY A 243 15.36 1.53 -8.36
C GLY A 243 14.21 0.93 -9.16
N VAL A 244 14.38 -0.28 -9.70
CA VAL A 244 13.31 -1.01 -10.40
C VAL A 244 12.14 -1.31 -9.46
N ALA A 245 12.41 -1.76 -8.23
CA ALA A 245 11.37 -2.06 -7.25
C ALA A 245 10.54 -0.81 -6.89
N LEU A 246 11.20 0.32 -6.61
CA LEU A 246 10.54 1.60 -6.39
C LEU A 246 9.69 2.02 -7.60
N GLY A 247 10.24 1.91 -8.80
CA GLY A 247 9.54 2.26 -10.03
C GLY A 247 8.29 1.39 -10.27
N LYS A 248 8.34 0.09 -9.95
CA LYS A 248 7.17 -0.80 -10.01
C LYS A 248 6.11 -0.41 -9.00
N ALA A 249 6.51 -0.10 -7.76
CA ALA A 249 5.59 0.30 -6.70
C ALA A 249 4.82 1.57 -7.10
N VAL A 250 5.53 2.60 -7.57
CA VAL A 250 4.94 3.86 -8.03
C VAL A 250 4.01 3.64 -9.22
N LEU A 251 4.46 2.92 -10.25
CA LEU A 251 3.65 2.61 -11.43
C LEU A 251 2.36 1.87 -11.05
N ARG A 252 2.47 0.89 -10.14
CA ARG A 252 1.32 0.12 -9.65
C ARG A 252 0.34 1.04 -8.92
N HIS A 253 0.83 1.86 -8.00
CA HIS A 253 -0.01 2.76 -7.20
C HIS A 253 -0.78 3.75 -8.09
N VAL A 254 -0.11 4.41 -9.03
CA VAL A 254 -0.75 5.35 -9.96
C VAL A 254 -1.85 4.66 -10.78
N LYS A 255 -1.55 3.48 -11.34
CA LYS A 255 -2.55 2.71 -12.11
C LYS A 255 -3.74 2.27 -11.27
N LEU A 256 -3.51 1.86 -10.02
CA LEU A 256 -4.60 1.52 -9.12
C LEU A 256 -5.49 2.72 -8.84
N LYS A 257 -4.90 3.90 -8.59
CA LYS A 257 -5.64 5.16 -8.40
C LYS A 257 -6.44 5.57 -9.64
N GLU A 258 -5.89 5.39 -10.84
CA GLU A 258 -6.62 5.63 -12.09
C GLU A 258 -7.85 4.72 -12.22
N VAL A 259 -7.70 3.42 -11.90
CA VAL A 259 -8.82 2.47 -11.93
C VAL A 259 -9.88 2.82 -10.88
N GLU A 260 -9.46 3.16 -9.65
CA GLU A 260 -10.38 3.60 -8.58
C GLU A 260 -11.17 4.84 -9.00
N ASN A 261 -10.51 5.83 -9.60
CA ASN A 261 -11.15 7.05 -10.08
C ASN A 261 -12.16 6.77 -11.21
N LEU A 262 -11.81 5.91 -12.16
CA LEU A 262 -12.72 5.50 -13.25
C LEU A 262 -13.93 4.74 -12.70
N GLN A 263 -13.73 3.87 -11.71
CA GLN A 263 -14.84 3.15 -11.06
C GLN A 263 -15.78 4.11 -10.32
N ALA A 264 -15.22 5.11 -9.61
CA ALA A 264 -16.02 6.13 -8.94
C ALA A 264 -16.86 6.94 -9.95
N LEU A 265 -16.28 7.31 -11.09
CA LEU A 265 -17.00 8.02 -12.16
C LEU A 265 -18.14 7.17 -12.75
N LEU A 266 -17.87 5.91 -13.06
CA LEU A 266 -18.89 4.98 -13.57
C LEU A 266 -20.04 4.77 -12.57
N LEU A 267 -19.74 4.73 -11.27
CA LEU A 267 -20.77 4.62 -10.23
C LEU A 267 -21.66 5.87 -10.19
N MET A 268 -21.08 7.07 -10.33
CA MET A 268 -21.85 8.31 -10.42
C MET A 268 -22.76 8.32 -11.66
N GLU A 269 -22.23 8.00 -12.85
CA GLU A 269 -23.04 7.94 -14.08
C GLU A 269 -24.19 6.94 -13.99
N ARG A 270 -23.97 5.78 -13.35
CA ARG A 270 -25.03 4.79 -13.15
C ARG A 270 -26.15 5.34 -12.27
N LYS A 271 -25.80 6.07 -11.21
CA LYS A 271 -26.76 6.69 -10.31
C LYS A 271 -27.58 7.77 -11.02
N ASP A 272 -26.92 8.66 -11.76
CA ASP A 272 -27.60 9.72 -12.52
C ASP A 272 -28.58 9.13 -13.56
N LYS A 273 -28.17 8.05 -14.23
CA LYS A 273 -29.03 7.33 -15.17
C LYS A 273 -30.25 6.71 -14.50
N GLU A 274 -30.09 6.16 -13.30
CA GLU A 274 -31.20 5.58 -12.54
C GLU A 274 -32.21 6.65 -12.10
N GLU A 275 -31.72 7.80 -11.64
CA GLU A 275 -32.55 8.95 -11.29
C GLU A 275 -33.33 9.47 -12.52
N LEU A 276 -32.67 9.58 -13.68
CA LEU A 276 -33.32 9.98 -14.92
C LEU A 276 -34.39 8.97 -15.37
N LEU A 277 -34.13 7.66 -15.22
CA LEU A 277 -35.07 6.61 -15.58
C LEU A 277 -36.31 6.65 -14.68
N ASN A 278 -36.13 6.90 -13.39
CA ASN A 278 -37.23 7.07 -12.44
C ASN A 278 -38.08 8.30 -12.79
N ALA A 279 -37.44 9.44 -13.08
CA ALA A 279 -38.14 10.64 -13.53
C ALA A 279 -38.92 10.43 -14.84
N LEU A 280 -38.34 9.67 -15.78
CA LEU A 280 -39.00 9.32 -17.04
C LEU A 280 -40.25 8.45 -16.79
N ASN A 281 -40.15 7.45 -15.91
CA ASN A 281 -41.27 6.60 -15.55
C ASN A 281 -42.40 7.40 -14.90
N GLU A 282 -42.08 8.32 -13.97
CA GLU A 282 -43.09 9.22 -13.38
C GLU A 282 -43.77 10.10 -14.42
N MET A 283 -43.01 10.63 -15.38
CA MET A 283 -43.55 11.47 -16.46
C MET A 283 -44.45 10.66 -17.40
N GLN A 284 -44.11 9.40 -17.69
CA GLN A 284 -44.96 8.51 -18.48
C GLN A 284 -46.29 8.21 -17.80
N ILE A 285 -46.29 8.00 -16.47
CA ILE A 285 -47.53 7.80 -15.70
C ILE A 285 -48.41 9.06 -15.80
N LYS A 286 -47.84 10.25 -15.55
CA LYS A 286 -48.57 11.52 -15.64
C LYS A 286 -49.12 11.79 -17.04
N LEU A 287 -48.38 11.43 -18.08
CA LEU A 287 -48.84 11.56 -19.46
C LEU A 287 -50.06 10.68 -19.72
N LYS A 288 -50.02 9.42 -19.28
CA LYS A 288 -51.14 8.49 -19.42
C LYS A 288 -52.39 8.97 -18.69
N GLU A 289 -52.24 9.47 -17.46
CA GLU A 289 -53.34 10.07 -16.70
C GLU A 289 -53.93 11.30 -17.42
N ALA A 290 -53.10 12.15 -18.02
CA ALA A 290 -53.55 13.30 -18.78
C ALA A 290 -54.29 12.90 -20.07
N GLU A 291 -53.85 11.83 -20.74
CA GLU A 291 -54.53 11.27 -21.92
C GLU A 291 -55.92 10.71 -21.57
N GLU A 292 -56.04 9.97 -20.47
CA GLU A 292 -57.31 9.43 -19.96
C GLU A 292 -58.28 10.57 -19.60
N LEU A 293 -57.81 11.59 -18.88
CA LEU A 293 -58.62 12.77 -18.56
C LEU A 293 -59.07 13.51 -19.82
N ARG A 294 -58.19 13.65 -20.83
CA ARG A 294 -58.53 14.29 -22.09
C ARG A 294 -59.60 13.51 -22.86
N ALA A 295 -59.55 12.18 -22.85
CA ALA A 295 -60.57 11.34 -23.46
C ALA A 295 -61.95 11.53 -22.78
N MET A 296 -61.98 11.57 -21.45
CA MET A 296 -63.21 11.84 -20.69
C MET A 296 -63.81 13.22 -21.01
N LEU A 297 -62.97 14.27 -21.07
CA LEU A 297 -63.41 15.63 -21.41
C LEU A 297 -63.99 15.72 -22.82
N ILE A 298 -63.42 14.98 -23.79
CA ILE A 298 -63.96 14.91 -25.15
C ILE A 298 -65.36 14.28 -25.15
N GLU A 299 -65.56 13.22 -24.37
CA GLU A 299 -66.85 12.53 -24.32
C GLU A 299 -67.92 13.36 -23.60
N GLU A 300 -67.57 14.02 -22.49
CA GLU A 300 -68.47 14.95 -21.80
C GLU A 300 -68.87 16.11 -22.72
N ARG A 301 -67.91 16.64 -23.50
CA ARG A 301 -68.20 17.68 -24.50
C ARG A 301 -69.17 17.19 -25.56
N ARG A 302 -69.00 15.97 -26.08
CA ARG A 302 -69.92 15.37 -27.07
C ARG A 302 -71.33 15.22 -26.50
N GLU A 303 -71.44 14.78 -25.25
CA GLU A 303 -72.73 14.63 -24.58
C GLU A 303 -73.43 15.98 -24.41
N LYS A 304 -72.71 17.01 -23.96
CA LYS A 304 -73.21 18.39 -23.90
C LYS A 304 -73.66 18.91 -25.27
N GLU A 305 -72.89 18.66 -26.33
CA GLU A 305 -73.25 19.04 -27.69
C GLU A 305 -74.50 18.28 -28.21
N ARG A 306 -74.72 17.03 -27.78
CA ARG A 306 -75.95 16.28 -28.08
C ARG A 306 -77.16 16.89 -27.34
N MET A 307 -77.05 17.10 -26.03
CA MET A 307 -78.12 17.71 -25.23
C MET A 307 -78.50 19.10 -25.75
N LEU A 308 -77.51 19.89 -26.16
CA LEU A 308 -77.75 21.21 -26.75
C LEU A 308 -78.56 21.11 -28.05
N ARG A 309 -78.24 20.15 -28.92
CA ARG A 309 -79.01 19.89 -30.15
C ARG A 309 -80.44 19.46 -29.86
N GLU A 310 -80.64 18.52 -28.95
CA GLU A 310 -81.98 18.09 -28.52
C GLU A 310 -82.81 19.25 -27.94
N MET A 311 -82.16 20.12 -27.16
CA MET A 311 -82.82 21.31 -26.60
C MET A 311 -83.20 22.31 -27.69
N GLN A 312 -82.31 22.53 -28.68
CA GLN A 312 -82.59 23.38 -29.84
C GLN A 312 -83.77 22.85 -30.66
N GLU A 313 -83.85 21.53 -30.89
CA GLU A 313 -84.97 20.90 -31.59
C GLU A 313 -86.30 21.08 -30.84
N LYS A 314 -86.30 20.85 -29.52
CA LYS A 314 -87.49 21.09 -28.67
C LYS A 314 -87.95 22.54 -28.72
N ILE A 315 -87.02 23.49 -28.61
CA ILE A 315 -87.33 24.93 -28.72
C ILE A 315 -87.94 25.23 -30.09
N ALA A 316 -87.37 24.72 -31.18
CA ALA A 316 -87.88 24.93 -32.53
C ALA A 316 -89.32 24.41 -32.69
N MET A 317 -89.62 23.23 -32.14
CA MET A 317 -90.96 22.66 -32.10
C MET A 317 -91.96 23.57 -31.37
N VAL A 318 -91.63 24.00 -30.14
CA VAL A 318 -92.50 24.88 -29.33
C VAL A 318 -92.73 26.22 -30.03
N VAL A 319 -91.70 26.78 -30.68
CA VAL A 319 -91.82 28.01 -31.47
C VAL A 319 -92.75 27.80 -32.67
N ALA A 320 -92.68 26.66 -33.35
CA ALA A 320 -93.57 26.33 -34.46
C ALA A 320 -95.02 26.19 -34.00
N GLU A 321 -95.27 25.46 -32.91
CA GLU A 321 -96.60 25.28 -32.32
C GLU A 321 -97.21 26.62 -31.88
N ASN A 322 -96.41 27.48 -31.21
CA ASN A 322 -96.87 28.81 -30.82
C ASN A 322 -97.19 29.70 -32.03
N LYS A 323 -96.45 29.58 -33.15
CA LYS A 323 -96.77 30.26 -34.41
C LYS A 323 -98.09 29.79 -35.01
N GLU A 324 -98.40 28.49 -34.93
CA GLU A 324 -99.69 27.95 -35.38
C GLU A 324 -100.83 28.46 -34.50
N ARG A 325 -100.71 28.34 -33.16
CA ARG A 325 -101.71 28.85 -32.20
C ARG A 325 -101.96 30.35 -32.37
N THR A 326 -100.92 31.14 -32.65
CA THR A 326 -101.10 32.58 -32.92
C THR A 326 -101.84 32.83 -34.23
N LYS A 327 -101.58 32.08 -35.30
CA LYS A 327 -102.36 32.16 -36.55
C LYS A 327 -103.83 31.80 -36.34
N GLU A 328 -104.11 30.72 -35.61
CA GLU A 328 -105.48 30.32 -35.28
C GLU A 328 -106.21 31.37 -34.45
N ASN A 329 -105.58 31.89 -33.39
CA ASN A 329 -106.13 32.99 -32.60
C ASN A 329 -106.41 34.24 -33.45
N LEU A 330 -105.53 34.58 -34.39
CA LEU A 330 -105.76 35.69 -35.33
C LEU A 330 -106.98 35.46 -36.21
N LYS A 331 -107.19 34.21 -36.66
CA LYS A 331 -108.33 33.81 -37.49
C LYS A 331 -109.64 33.89 -36.70
N LEU A 332 -109.65 33.34 -35.49
CA LEU A 332 -110.78 33.44 -34.55
C LEU A 332 -111.10 34.90 -34.21
N GLN A 333 -110.09 35.75 -33.94
CA GLN A 333 -110.32 37.18 -33.72
C GLN A 333 -110.97 37.87 -34.91
N LYS A 334 -110.56 37.53 -36.15
CA LYS A 334 -111.18 38.04 -37.38
C LYS A 334 -112.64 37.58 -37.52
N GLU A 335 -112.94 36.33 -37.19
CA GLU A 335 -114.31 35.80 -37.21
C GLU A 335 -115.19 36.45 -36.13
N LEU A 336 -114.66 36.61 -34.91
CA LEU A 336 -115.36 37.24 -33.79
C LEU A 336 -115.65 38.72 -34.07
N SER A 337 -114.72 39.42 -34.72
CA SER A 337 -114.94 40.81 -35.17
C SER A 337 -115.99 40.89 -36.27
N ARG A 338 -116.01 39.97 -37.26
CA ARG A 338 -117.12 39.89 -38.23
C ARG A 338 -118.46 39.64 -37.54
N PHE A 339 -118.52 38.71 -36.58
CA PHE A 339 -119.75 38.40 -35.85
C PHE A 339 -120.26 39.60 -35.04
N LYS A 340 -119.37 40.37 -34.40
CA LYS A 340 -119.69 41.66 -33.77
C LYS A 340 -120.27 42.66 -34.77
N THR A 341 -119.71 42.75 -35.99
CA THR A 341 -120.25 43.62 -37.05
C THR A 341 -121.65 43.19 -37.49
N TYR A 342 -121.90 41.88 -37.64
CA TYR A 342 -123.22 41.34 -37.98
C TYR A 342 -124.26 41.59 -36.89
N THR A 343 -123.90 41.47 -35.62
CA THR A 343 -124.81 41.78 -34.49
C THR A 343 -125.11 43.27 -34.36
N LEU A 344 -124.14 44.15 -34.66
CA LEU A 344 -124.38 45.60 -34.80
C LEU A 344 -125.33 45.94 -35.96
N LEU A 345 -125.19 45.26 -37.10
CA LEU A 345 -126.10 45.42 -38.25
C LEU A 345 -127.52 44.89 -37.96
N LEU A 346 -127.65 43.73 -37.32
CA LEU A 346 -128.96 43.19 -36.90
C LEU A 346 -129.62 44.03 -35.80
N GLY A 347 -128.85 44.58 -34.86
CA GLY A 347 -129.33 45.54 -33.88
C GLY A 347 -129.83 46.85 -34.50
N ALA A 348 -129.25 47.28 -35.62
CA ALA A 348 -129.73 48.43 -36.39
C ALA A 348 -131.02 48.14 -37.19
N VAL A 349 -131.28 46.88 -37.55
CA VAL A 349 -132.51 46.45 -38.27
C VAL A 349 -133.72 46.29 -37.32
N VAL A 350 -133.51 46.15 -36.00
CA VAL A 350 -134.60 46.11 -34.99
C VAL A 350 -135.03 47.53 -34.53
N LEU A 351 -134.38 48.58 -35.04
CA LEU A 351 -134.64 49.99 -34.71
C LEU A 351 -135.33 50.78 -35.84
N PHE A 352 -135.84 50.10 -36.87
CA PHE A 352 -136.75 50.62 -37.89
C PHE A 352 -137.92 49.65 -38.06
#